data_AF-A0A2N1F3D1-F1
#
_entry.id   AF-A0A2N1F3D1-F1
#
_cell.length_a   1.000
_cell.length_b   1.000
_cell.length_c   1.000
_cell.angle_alpha   90.00
_cell.angle_beta   90.00
_cell.angle_gamma   90.00
#
_symmetry.space_group_name_H-M   'P 1'
#
loop_
_entity.id
_entity.type
_entity.pdbx_description
1 polymer ?
#
loop_
_entity_poly.entity_id
_entity_poly.type
_entity_poly.pdbx_seq_one_letter_code
_entity_poly.pdbx_strand_id
1 'polypeptide(L)'
;MDKEHLIKQQEKRYNNLNFAVAIKKDNNGIIQNFIDSEEEARLHVFQGQFYPSFHYEINRVMKTKMIKISQKNIYLAYYYRIKLGIWDVPSKLNFPLFLAAVEKNILDNDIDKTYVSVSKMYLLFDFKNNSDLLKIATLSYEDYIASIKFLNLSNSYSCYPNLRKKRIRFAPFLSNKLLLTRIKNGLYFYLDSNFETAASLVLLLLDANETSKKALLNLHKKELKNTQVWLLGSFYKDFQSEEINKPVLIDLYDKFPKGWIDEYQKTNYY
;
A
#
# COMPACT_ATOMS: atom_id res chain seq x y z
N MET A 1 -21.63 26.57 -9.54
CA MET A 1 -22.53 25.42 -9.30
C MET A 1 -22.15 24.82 -7.96
N ASP A 2 -23.11 24.55 -7.09
CA ASP A 2 -22.84 24.04 -5.75
C ASP A 2 -22.37 22.56 -5.78
N LYS A 3 -21.50 22.17 -4.84
CA LYS A 3 -20.94 20.82 -4.72
C LYS A 3 -22.02 19.76 -4.58
N GLU A 4 -23.04 20.01 -3.77
CA GLU A 4 -24.13 19.06 -3.56
C GLU A 4 -24.95 18.84 -4.84
N HIS A 5 -25.13 19.91 -5.63
CA HIS A 5 -25.79 19.81 -6.93
C HIS A 5 -24.99 18.93 -7.91
N LEU A 6 -23.67 19.11 -7.99
CA LEU A 6 -22.79 18.32 -8.85
C LEU A 6 -22.79 16.84 -8.49
N ILE A 7 -22.69 16.51 -7.19
CA ILE A 7 -22.75 15.14 -6.70
C ILE A 7 -24.07 14.48 -7.13
N LYS A 8 -25.21 15.13 -6.86
CA LYS A 8 -26.54 14.62 -7.25
C LYS A 8 -26.67 14.46 -8.77
N GLN A 9 -26.05 15.34 -9.55
CA GLN A 9 -26.06 15.25 -11.01
C GLN A 9 -25.31 14.01 -11.51
N GLN A 10 -24.10 13.77 -10.96
CA GLN A 10 -23.32 12.58 -11.29
C GLN A 10 -24.03 11.30 -10.83
N GLU A 11 -24.56 11.25 -9.61
CA GLU A 11 -25.33 10.11 -9.09
C GLU A 11 -26.53 9.80 -10.01
N LYS A 12 -27.30 10.81 -10.41
CA LYS A 12 -28.45 10.65 -11.31
C LYS A 12 -28.02 10.09 -12.67
N ARG A 13 -26.90 10.55 -13.22
CA ARG A 13 -26.35 10.06 -14.49
C ARG A 13 -25.95 8.58 -14.38
N TYR A 14 -25.22 8.24 -13.32
CA TYR A 14 -24.59 6.92 -13.18
C TYR A 14 -25.54 5.84 -12.64
N ASN A 15 -26.62 6.22 -11.94
CA ASN A 15 -27.71 5.33 -11.55
C ASN A 15 -28.70 5.04 -12.70
N ASN A 16 -28.54 5.67 -13.87
CA ASN A 16 -29.39 5.42 -15.02
C ASN A 16 -29.07 4.04 -15.64
N LEU A 17 -30.08 3.16 -15.70
CA LEU A 17 -29.94 1.80 -16.24
C LEU A 17 -29.51 1.77 -17.71
N ASN A 18 -30.03 2.67 -18.55
CA ASN A 18 -29.66 2.71 -19.96
C ASN A 18 -28.18 3.10 -20.13
N PHE A 19 -27.72 4.06 -19.32
CA PHE A 19 -26.31 4.42 -19.27
C PHE A 19 -25.45 3.23 -18.80
N ALA A 20 -25.85 2.57 -17.71
CA ALA A 20 -25.12 1.43 -17.16
C ALA A 20 -25.01 0.26 -18.17
N VAL A 21 -26.08 -0.04 -18.91
CA VAL A 21 -26.08 -1.08 -19.95
C VAL A 21 -25.16 -0.70 -21.11
N ALA A 22 -25.22 0.55 -21.57
CA ALA A 22 -24.38 1.03 -22.66
C ALA A 22 -22.89 1.00 -22.31
N ILE A 23 -22.53 1.42 -21.09
CA ILE A 23 -21.12 1.62 -20.72
C ILE A 23 -20.40 0.33 -20.36
N LYS A 24 -21.09 -0.69 -19.82
CA LYS A 24 -20.48 -1.92 -19.26
C LYS A 24 -19.55 -2.66 -20.22
N LYS A 25 -19.79 -2.57 -21.53
CA LYS A 25 -19.00 -3.23 -22.58
C LYS A 25 -18.00 -2.29 -23.29
N ASP A 26 -18.08 -0.99 -23.04
CA ASP A 26 -17.19 0.00 -23.66
C ASP A 26 -16.03 0.33 -22.71
N ASN A 27 -14.90 -0.37 -22.89
CA ASN A 27 -13.70 -0.14 -22.08
C ASN A 27 -13.18 1.30 -22.18
N ASN A 28 -13.29 1.94 -23.35
CA ASN A 28 -12.82 3.31 -23.53
C ASN A 28 -13.78 4.28 -22.83
N GLY A 29 -15.08 4.08 -23.01
CA GLY A 29 -16.12 4.82 -22.31
C GLY A 29 -16.01 4.71 -20.79
N ILE A 30 -15.74 3.53 -20.24
CA ILE A 30 -15.52 3.33 -18.79
C ILE A 30 -14.38 4.22 -18.30
N ILE A 31 -13.23 4.19 -18.97
CA ILE A 31 -12.07 4.98 -18.55
C ILE A 31 -12.32 6.48 -18.74
N GLN A 32 -12.95 6.89 -19.84
CA GLN A 32 -13.27 8.29 -20.07
C GLN A 32 -14.24 8.84 -19.02
N ASN A 33 -15.34 8.14 -18.73
CA ASN A 33 -16.29 8.58 -17.71
C ASN A 33 -15.69 8.59 -16.30
N PHE A 34 -14.77 7.66 -15.99
CA PHE A 34 -14.01 7.70 -14.75
C PHE A 34 -13.15 8.96 -14.66
N ILE A 35 -12.37 9.26 -15.70
CA ILE A 35 -11.51 10.45 -15.76
C ILE A 35 -12.34 11.73 -15.63
N ASP A 36 -13.41 11.86 -16.42
CA ASP A 36 -14.27 13.05 -16.43
C ASP A 36 -14.90 13.30 -15.05
N SER A 37 -15.37 12.22 -14.40
CA SER A 37 -15.98 12.27 -13.06
C SER A 37 -14.98 12.73 -12.00
N GLU A 38 -13.75 12.20 -12.01
CA GLU A 38 -12.71 12.57 -11.05
C GLU A 38 -12.10 13.95 -11.33
N GLU A 39 -12.02 14.37 -12.60
CA GLU A 39 -11.55 15.70 -12.97
C GLU A 39 -12.50 16.80 -12.49
N GLU A 40 -13.81 16.62 -12.70
CA GLU A 40 -14.83 17.51 -12.14
C GLU A 40 -14.78 17.50 -10.60
N ALA A 41 -14.69 16.32 -10.00
CA ALA A 41 -14.65 16.19 -8.55
C ALA A 41 -13.43 16.89 -7.93
N ARG A 42 -12.28 16.83 -8.60
CA ARG A 42 -11.06 17.55 -8.19
C ARG A 42 -11.25 19.06 -8.18
N LEU A 43 -11.93 19.63 -9.17
CA LEU A 43 -12.18 21.08 -9.26
C LEU A 43 -13.11 21.58 -8.14
N HIS A 44 -13.92 20.70 -7.56
CA HIS A 44 -14.95 21.03 -6.58
C HIS A 44 -14.76 20.35 -5.22
N VAL A 45 -13.57 19.78 -4.96
CA VAL A 45 -13.15 19.20 -3.67
C VAL A 45 -14.13 18.13 -3.18
N PHE A 46 -14.40 17.15 -4.03
CA PHE A 46 -15.13 15.93 -3.68
C PHE A 46 -14.55 14.71 -4.42
N GLN A 47 -15.11 13.52 -4.18
CA GLN A 47 -14.73 12.29 -4.90
C GLN A 47 -15.72 12.01 -6.05
N GLY A 48 -15.21 11.68 -7.23
CA GLY A 48 -16.05 11.34 -8.39
C GLY A 48 -17.02 10.20 -8.08
N GLN A 49 -18.27 10.33 -8.55
CA GLN A 49 -19.32 9.34 -8.30
C GLN A 49 -19.27 8.16 -9.28
N PHE A 50 -18.49 8.26 -10.37
CA PHE A 50 -18.35 7.14 -11.29
C PHE A 50 -17.61 5.96 -10.65
N TYR A 51 -16.58 6.22 -9.84
CA TYR A 51 -15.81 5.15 -9.22
C TYR A 51 -16.66 4.27 -8.29
N PRO A 52 -17.40 4.80 -7.28
CA PRO A 52 -18.28 3.98 -6.44
C PRO A 52 -19.27 3.13 -7.24
N SER A 53 -19.88 3.71 -8.28
CA SER A 53 -20.90 3.03 -9.11
C SER A 53 -20.33 1.95 -10.04
N PHE A 54 -19.09 2.11 -10.52
CA PHE A 54 -18.51 1.26 -11.58
C PHE A 54 -17.11 0.71 -11.24
N HIS A 55 -16.77 0.59 -9.95
CA HIS A 55 -15.43 0.16 -9.52
C HIS A 55 -15.04 -1.24 -10.07
N TYR A 56 -16.01 -2.16 -10.23
CA TYR A 56 -15.75 -3.48 -10.82
C TYR A 56 -15.38 -3.38 -12.31
N GLU A 57 -16.09 -2.55 -13.07
CA GLU A 57 -15.84 -2.27 -14.48
C GLU A 57 -14.48 -1.59 -14.66
N ILE A 58 -14.16 -0.59 -13.83
CA ILE A 58 -12.85 0.07 -13.84
C ILE A 58 -11.76 -0.97 -13.56
N ASN A 59 -11.88 -1.75 -12.48
CA ASN A 59 -10.92 -2.80 -12.14
C ASN A 59 -10.74 -3.83 -13.25
N ARG A 60 -11.82 -4.17 -13.98
CA ARG A 60 -11.75 -5.05 -15.15
C ARG A 60 -10.91 -4.44 -16.25
N VAL A 61 -11.10 -3.16 -16.58
CA VAL A 61 -10.35 -2.48 -17.65
C VAL A 61 -8.88 -2.30 -17.27
N MET A 62 -8.60 -1.88 -16.02
CA MET A 62 -7.23 -1.65 -15.52
C MET A 62 -6.35 -2.91 -15.52
N LYS A 63 -6.96 -4.10 -15.40
CA LYS A 63 -6.26 -5.40 -15.52
C LYS A 63 -5.89 -5.79 -16.95
N THR A 64 -6.36 -5.06 -17.97
CA THR A 64 -6.07 -5.35 -19.38
C THR A 64 -4.81 -4.63 -19.86
N LYS A 65 -4.38 -4.91 -21.09
CA LYS A 65 -3.32 -4.15 -21.77
C LYS A 65 -3.77 -2.77 -22.24
N MET A 66 -5.07 -2.45 -22.22
CA MET A 66 -5.63 -1.16 -22.65
C MET A 66 -5.22 -0.71 -24.08
N ILE A 67 -5.02 -1.66 -25.00
CA ILE A 67 -4.45 -1.43 -26.36
C ILE A 67 -5.20 -0.36 -27.17
N LYS A 68 -6.52 -0.22 -26.98
CA LYS A 68 -7.37 0.73 -27.72
C LYS A 68 -7.62 2.05 -26.98
N ILE A 69 -7.02 2.25 -25.81
CA ILE A 69 -7.17 3.47 -25.01
C ILE A 69 -5.92 4.33 -25.23
N SER A 70 -6.11 5.65 -25.36
CA SER A 70 -4.99 6.57 -25.57
C SER A 70 -4.03 6.55 -24.38
N GLN A 71 -2.74 6.79 -24.63
CA GLN A 71 -1.73 6.87 -23.54
C GLN A 71 -2.08 7.93 -22.51
N LYS A 72 -2.63 9.08 -22.94
CA LYS A 72 -3.13 10.15 -22.06
C LYS A 72 -4.20 9.61 -21.10
N ASN A 73 -5.17 8.87 -21.60
CA ASN A 73 -6.25 8.33 -20.77
C ASN A 73 -5.75 7.21 -19.85
N ILE A 74 -4.81 6.37 -20.29
CA ILE A 74 -4.17 5.36 -19.44
C ILE A 74 -3.44 6.03 -18.27
N TYR A 75 -2.64 7.06 -18.56
CA TYR A 75 -1.93 7.84 -17.55
C TYR A 75 -2.90 8.50 -16.55
N LEU A 76 -3.94 9.19 -17.03
CA LEU A 76 -4.94 9.83 -16.17
C LEU A 76 -5.71 8.81 -15.32
N ALA A 77 -6.04 7.65 -15.88
CA ALA A 77 -6.68 6.59 -15.12
C ALA A 77 -5.81 6.12 -13.95
N TYR A 78 -4.52 5.85 -14.17
CA TYR A 78 -3.61 5.51 -13.07
C TYR A 78 -3.51 6.65 -12.05
N TYR A 79 -3.34 7.89 -12.52
CA TYR A 79 -3.20 9.06 -11.65
C TYR A 79 -4.41 9.20 -10.70
N TYR A 80 -5.63 9.13 -11.23
CA TYR A 80 -6.83 9.23 -10.41
C TYR A 80 -7.04 8.00 -9.52
N ARG A 81 -6.69 6.79 -9.96
CA ARG A 81 -6.72 5.61 -9.07
C ARG A 81 -5.75 5.74 -7.89
N ILE A 82 -4.55 6.27 -8.12
CA ILE A 82 -3.57 6.52 -7.05
C ILE A 82 -4.09 7.60 -6.09
N LYS A 83 -4.76 8.66 -6.61
CA LYS A 83 -5.45 9.64 -5.75
C LYS A 83 -6.51 9.01 -4.86
N LEU A 84 -7.19 7.95 -5.32
CA LEU A 84 -8.14 7.18 -4.52
C LEU A 84 -7.46 6.14 -3.59
N GLY A 85 -6.12 6.15 -3.49
CA GLY A 85 -5.35 5.23 -2.65
C GLY A 85 -5.18 3.82 -3.23
N ILE A 86 -5.46 3.62 -4.52
CA ILE A 86 -5.50 2.30 -5.16
C ILE A 86 -4.22 2.05 -5.98
N TRP A 87 -3.48 1.02 -5.57
CA TRP A 87 -2.25 0.58 -6.25
C TRP A 87 -2.56 -0.51 -7.28
N ASP A 88 -2.32 -0.21 -8.56
CA ASP A 88 -2.55 -1.14 -9.66
C ASP A 88 -1.46 -2.20 -9.80
N VAL A 89 -1.82 -3.29 -10.47
CA VAL A 89 -0.85 -4.19 -11.11
C VAL A 89 -0.89 -3.88 -12.61
N PRO A 90 -0.11 -2.89 -13.09
CA PRO A 90 -0.15 -2.48 -14.48
C PRO A 90 0.42 -3.58 -15.38
N SER A 91 0.06 -3.58 -16.65
CA SER A 91 0.79 -4.39 -17.63
C SER A 91 2.20 -3.84 -17.84
N LYS A 92 3.17 -4.69 -18.21
CA LYS A 92 4.55 -4.25 -18.51
C LYS A 92 4.60 -3.13 -19.55
N LEU A 93 3.70 -3.15 -20.53
CA LEU A 93 3.55 -2.10 -21.55
C LEU A 93 3.19 -0.74 -20.94
N ASN A 94 2.29 -0.74 -19.97
CA ASN A 94 1.73 0.49 -19.38
C ASN A 94 2.48 0.93 -18.11
N PHE A 95 3.50 0.18 -17.69
CA PHE A 95 4.25 0.46 -16.47
C PHE A 95 4.95 1.83 -16.47
N PRO A 96 5.56 2.31 -17.57
CA PRO A 96 6.12 3.67 -17.60
C PRO A 96 5.06 4.77 -17.37
N LEU A 97 3.85 4.60 -17.92
CA LEU A 97 2.74 5.54 -17.69
C LEU A 97 2.25 5.49 -16.24
N PHE A 98 2.27 4.31 -15.62
CA PHE A 98 1.97 4.15 -14.20
C PHE A 98 3.00 4.87 -13.33
N LEU A 99 4.32 4.71 -13.58
CA LEU A 99 5.36 5.42 -12.82
C LEU A 99 5.23 6.94 -12.96
N ALA A 100 4.99 7.46 -14.17
CA ALA A 100 4.75 8.88 -14.39
C ALA A 100 3.52 9.38 -13.61
N ALA A 101 2.47 8.57 -13.51
CA ALA A 101 1.29 8.91 -12.73
C ALA A 101 1.57 8.95 -11.22
N VAL A 102 2.42 8.06 -10.71
CA VAL A 102 2.90 8.07 -9.31
C VAL A 102 3.68 9.35 -9.02
N GLU A 103 4.65 9.69 -9.87
CA GLU A 103 5.44 10.91 -9.70
C GLU A 103 4.57 12.16 -9.71
N LYS A 104 3.63 12.26 -10.67
CA LYS A 104 2.70 13.37 -10.71
C LYS A 104 1.82 13.44 -9.47
N ASN A 105 1.36 12.29 -8.96
CA ASN A 105 0.54 12.24 -7.76
C ASN A 105 1.27 12.81 -6.54
N ILE A 106 2.55 12.48 -6.38
CA ILE A 106 3.39 13.02 -5.30
C ILE A 106 3.63 14.51 -5.47
N LEU A 107 3.86 14.98 -6.70
CA LEU A 107 4.08 16.42 -6.95
C LEU A 107 2.82 17.26 -6.71
N ASP A 108 1.64 16.72 -7.00
CA ASP A 108 0.37 17.43 -6.87
C ASP A 108 -0.18 17.44 -5.45
N ASN A 109 0.23 16.47 -4.62
CA ASN A 109 -0.28 16.32 -3.27
C ASN A 109 0.90 16.32 -2.30
N ASP A 110 0.92 17.28 -1.39
CA ASP A 110 1.79 17.18 -0.21
C ASP A 110 1.55 15.82 0.47
N ILE A 111 2.60 15.15 0.97
CA ILE A 111 2.53 13.76 1.48
C ILE A 111 1.35 13.58 2.44
N ASP A 112 1.09 14.60 3.26
CA ASP A 112 0.05 14.65 4.28
C ASP A 112 -1.39 14.73 3.73
N LYS A 113 -1.58 14.99 2.44
CA LYS A 113 -2.88 15.10 1.76
C LYS A 113 -3.15 13.95 0.79
N THR A 114 -2.22 13.01 0.66
CA THR A 114 -2.42 11.82 -0.17
C THR A 114 -3.21 10.75 0.59
N TYR A 115 -4.07 9.99 -0.10
CA TYR A 115 -4.66 8.75 0.42
C TYR A 115 -3.66 7.57 0.41
N VAL A 116 -2.38 7.90 0.31
CA VAL A 116 -1.32 6.95 0.06
C VAL A 116 -0.58 6.73 1.37
N SER A 117 -0.66 5.50 1.89
CA SER A 117 0.05 5.13 3.12
C SER A 117 1.57 5.19 2.92
N VAL A 118 2.27 5.80 3.88
CA VAL A 118 3.73 5.91 3.95
C VAL A 118 4.41 4.54 3.79
N SER A 119 3.88 3.49 4.42
CA SER A 119 4.42 2.12 4.32
C SER A 119 4.44 1.60 2.87
N LYS A 120 3.35 1.79 2.11
CA LYS A 120 3.27 1.36 0.71
C LYS A 120 4.24 2.16 -0.17
N MET A 121 4.34 3.48 0.00
CA MET A 121 5.29 4.30 -0.76
C MET A 121 6.72 3.84 -0.54
N TYR A 122 7.06 3.61 0.73
CA TYR A 122 8.39 3.18 1.07
C TYR A 122 8.69 1.77 0.53
N LEU A 123 7.78 0.81 0.69
CA LEU A 123 7.99 -0.57 0.24
C LEU A 123 8.00 -0.71 -1.28
N LEU A 124 7.16 0.05 -2.01
CA LEU A 124 7.08 0.02 -3.47
C LEU A 124 8.19 0.83 -4.14
N PHE A 125 8.56 1.99 -3.59
CA PHE A 125 9.39 2.97 -4.30
C PHE A 125 10.64 3.43 -3.54
N ASP A 126 10.86 3.01 -2.29
CA ASP A 126 11.89 3.59 -1.40
C ASP A 126 11.76 5.11 -1.26
N PHE A 127 10.51 5.59 -1.28
CA PHE A 127 10.18 7.00 -1.20
C PHE A 127 9.90 7.40 0.25
N LYS A 128 10.71 8.30 0.81
CA LYS A 128 10.50 8.90 2.15
C LYS A 128 10.08 10.37 2.06
N ASN A 129 10.59 11.10 1.08
CA ASN A 129 10.29 12.50 0.84
C ASN A 129 10.63 12.89 -0.61
N ASN A 130 10.37 14.14 -0.99
CA ASN A 130 10.54 14.63 -2.36
C ASN A 130 11.97 14.51 -2.92
N SER A 131 13.03 14.36 -2.10
CA SER A 131 14.38 14.09 -2.62
C SER A 131 14.50 12.69 -3.23
N ASP A 132 13.59 11.78 -2.89
CA ASP A 132 13.56 10.40 -3.40
C ASP A 132 12.79 10.27 -4.72
N LEU A 133 12.21 11.35 -5.26
CA LEU A 133 11.33 11.30 -6.43
C LEU A 133 11.99 10.60 -7.64
N LEU A 134 13.29 10.85 -7.86
CA LEU A 134 14.06 10.23 -8.95
C LEU A 134 14.12 8.70 -8.86
N LYS A 135 13.94 8.11 -7.68
CA LYS A 135 13.96 6.65 -7.50
C LYS A 135 12.77 5.98 -8.18
N ILE A 136 11.64 6.69 -8.35
CA ILE A 136 10.41 6.16 -8.90
C ILE A 136 10.59 5.78 -10.37
N ALA A 137 11.10 6.70 -11.19
CA ALA A 137 11.44 6.45 -12.59
C ALA A 137 12.40 5.26 -12.81
N THR A 138 13.28 4.98 -11.84
CA THR A 138 14.30 3.92 -11.96
C THR A 138 13.81 2.53 -11.55
N LEU A 139 12.60 2.41 -10.99
CA LEU A 139 12.07 1.14 -10.53
C LEU A 139 11.79 0.19 -11.70
N SER A 140 12.30 -1.04 -11.63
CA SER A 140 11.98 -2.06 -12.64
C SER A 140 10.55 -2.60 -12.47
N TYR A 141 9.97 -3.08 -13.58
CA TYR A 141 8.64 -3.69 -13.55
C TYR A 141 8.63 -4.93 -12.65
N GLU A 142 9.65 -5.77 -12.76
CA GLU A 142 9.79 -7.01 -12.01
C GLU A 142 9.88 -6.74 -10.50
N ASP A 143 10.63 -5.73 -10.08
CA ASP A 143 10.76 -5.32 -8.69
C ASP A 143 9.44 -4.75 -8.14
N TYR A 144 8.74 -3.93 -8.92
CA TYR A 144 7.42 -3.43 -8.57
C TYR A 144 6.42 -4.58 -8.38
N ILE A 145 6.34 -5.50 -9.35
CA ILE A 145 5.43 -6.64 -9.30
C ILE A 145 5.70 -7.54 -8.09
N ALA A 146 6.98 -7.78 -7.77
CA ALA A 146 7.33 -8.59 -6.60
C ALA A 146 6.93 -7.89 -5.29
N SER A 147 7.10 -6.57 -5.21
CA SER A 147 6.76 -5.78 -4.02
C SER A 147 5.25 -5.60 -3.84
N ILE A 148 4.49 -5.32 -4.91
CA ILE A 148 3.02 -5.18 -4.82
C ILE A 148 2.34 -6.52 -4.48
N LYS A 149 2.90 -7.67 -4.91
CA LYS A 149 2.40 -9.00 -4.49
C LYS A 149 2.54 -9.21 -2.98
N PHE A 150 3.65 -8.74 -2.39
CA PHE A 150 3.85 -8.79 -0.94
C PHE A 150 2.79 -7.94 -0.22
N LEU A 151 2.57 -6.71 -0.69
CA LEU A 151 1.56 -5.81 -0.13
C LEU A 151 0.13 -6.32 -0.27
N ASN A 152 -0.20 -6.94 -1.41
CA ASN A 152 -1.51 -7.55 -1.61
C ASN A 152 -1.71 -8.74 -0.67
N LEU A 153 -0.66 -9.54 -0.43
CA LEU A 153 -0.74 -10.62 0.55
C LEU A 153 -0.89 -10.06 1.98
N SER A 154 -0.11 -9.06 2.37
CA SER A 154 -0.19 -8.47 3.72
C SER A 154 -1.59 -7.93 4.01
N ASN A 155 -2.17 -7.21 3.05
CA ASN A 155 -3.51 -6.63 3.16
C ASN A 155 -4.66 -7.64 2.94
N SER A 156 -4.37 -8.90 2.58
CA SER A 156 -5.40 -9.95 2.47
C SER A 156 -5.87 -10.50 3.82
N TYR A 157 -5.17 -10.15 4.90
CA TYR A 157 -5.49 -10.61 6.25
C TYR A 157 -6.43 -9.63 6.95
N SER A 158 -7.37 -10.16 7.72
CA SER A 158 -8.31 -9.36 8.53
C SER A 158 -7.85 -9.17 9.98
N CYS A 159 -6.88 -9.94 10.46
CA CYS A 159 -6.33 -9.80 11.82
C CYS A 159 -4.92 -10.38 11.94
N TYR A 160 -4.12 -9.85 12.89
CA TYR A 160 -2.75 -10.30 13.13
C TYR A 160 -2.61 -11.78 13.55
N PRO A 161 -3.49 -12.35 14.40
CA PRO A 161 -3.38 -13.78 14.72
C PRO A 161 -3.42 -14.68 13.48
N ASN A 162 -4.29 -14.39 12.50
CA ASN A 162 -4.38 -15.17 11.27
C ASN A 162 -3.13 -14.98 10.38
N LEU A 163 -2.58 -13.76 10.33
CA LEU A 163 -1.32 -13.50 9.63
C LEU A 163 -0.17 -14.30 10.25
N ARG A 164 -0.02 -14.25 11.58
CA ARG A 164 1.04 -14.96 12.34
C ARG A 164 0.94 -16.48 12.20
N LYS A 165 -0.27 -17.04 12.25
CA LYS A 165 -0.52 -18.47 11.98
C LYS A 165 -0.13 -18.87 10.56
N LYS A 166 -0.40 -18.03 9.57
CA LYS A 166 -0.10 -18.29 8.15
C LYS A 166 1.22 -17.65 7.69
N ARG A 167 2.17 -17.44 8.61
CA ARG A 167 3.46 -16.77 8.34
C ARG A 167 4.26 -17.39 7.20
N ILE A 168 4.16 -18.70 7.00
CA ILE A 168 4.88 -19.42 5.93
C ILE A 168 4.54 -18.90 4.52
N ARG A 169 3.36 -18.29 4.32
CA ARG A 169 2.98 -17.68 3.04
C ARG A 169 3.89 -16.50 2.64
N PHE A 170 4.65 -15.95 3.57
CA PHE A 170 5.61 -14.87 3.31
C PHE A 170 7.01 -15.38 2.95
N ALA A 171 7.32 -16.66 3.16
CA ALA A 171 8.63 -17.24 2.84
C ALA A 171 9.06 -17.05 1.36
N PRO A 172 8.17 -17.13 0.35
CA PRO A 172 8.56 -16.88 -1.04
C PRO A 172 9.18 -15.49 -1.28
N PHE A 173 8.85 -14.50 -0.45
CA PHE A 173 9.36 -13.13 -0.58
C PHE A 173 10.78 -12.95 -0.03
N LEU A 174 11.34 -13.96 0.64
CA LEU A 174 12.75 -13.94 1.09
C LEU A 174 13.73 -13.87 -0.10
N SER A 175 13.31 -14.32 -1.28
CA SER A 175 14.11 -14.21 -2.51
C SER A 175 14.13 -12.79 -3.10
N ASN A 176 13.21 -11.90 -2.68
CA ASN A 176 13.16 -10.52 -3.12
C ASN A 176 14.15 -9.65 -2.32
N LYS A 177 15.39 -9.58 -2.82
CA LYS A 177 16.47 -8.83 -2.18
C LYS A 177 16.18 -7.33 -2.01
N LEU A 178 15.53 -6.71 -3.00
CA LEU A 178 15.18 -5.29 -2.94
C LEU A 178 14.18 -5.01 -1.82
N LEU A 179 13.09 -5.80 -1.77
CA LEU A 179 12.08 -5.68 -0.72
C LEU A 179 12.67 -5.90 0.68
N LEU A 180 13.47 -6.96 0.86
CA LEU A 180 14.15 -7.22 2.13
C LEU A 180 15.07 -6.07 2.54
N THR A 181 15.82 -5.50 1.59
CA THR A 181 16.71 -4.36 1.84
C THR A 181 15.92 -3.12 2.27
N ARG A 182 14.81 -2.80 1.59
CA ARG A 182 13.90 -1.72 1.99
C ARG A 182 13.38 -1.95 3.40
N ILE A 183 12.82 -3.13 3.69
CA ILE A 183 12.31 -3.45 5.03
C ILE A 183 13.40 -3.27 6.11
N LYS A 184 14.59 -3.82 5.91
CA LYS A 184 15.72 -3.69 6.85
C LYS A 184 16.08 -2.23 7.12
N ASN A 185 16.06 -1.39 6.08
CA ASN A 185 16.53 0.00 6.16
C ASN A 185 15.46 1.02 6.57
N GLY A 186 14.18 0.66 6.48
CA GLY A 186 13.10 1.61 6.71
C GLY A 186 11.95 1.12 7.57
N LEU A 187 11.99 -0.08 8.15
CA LEU A 187 10.93 -0.55 9.05
C LEU A 187 10.60 0.46 10.17
N TYR A 188 11.60 1.16 10.72
CA TYR A 188 11.37 2.20 11.73
C TYR A 188 10.55 3.39 11.21
N PHE A 189 10.66 3.71 9.90
CA PHE A 189 10.05 4.88 9.28
C PHE A 189 8.54 4.71 9.14
N TYR A 190 8.06 3.48 9.00
CA TYR A 190 6.63 3.15 8.86
C TYR A 190 6.14 2.20 9.96
N LEU A 191 6.84 2.14 11.11
CA LEU A 191 6.48 1.25 12.21
C LEU A 191 5.16 1.71 12.85
N ASP A 192 4.07 1.03 12.50
CA ASP A 192 2.75 1.31 13.04
C ASP A 192 1.90 0.04 13.10
N SER A 193 0.72 0.12 13.72
CA SER A 193 -0.26 -0.96 13.82
C SER A 193 -1.01 -1.15 12.50
N ASN A 194 -0.30 -1.58 11.45
CA ASN A 194 -0.87 -1.96 10.14
C ASN A 194 -0.35 -3.34 9.66
N PHE A 195 -0.92 -3.85 8.56
CA PHE A 195 -0.58 -5.18 8.06
C PHE A 195 0.75 -5.22 7.29
N GLU A 196 1.18 -4.11 6.70
CA GLU A 196 2.48 -3.98 6.04
C GLU A 196 3.63 -4.12 7.03
N THR A 197 3.53 -3.47 8.20
CA THR A 197 4.47 -3.61 9.30
C THR A 197 4.48 -5.04 9.83
N ALA A 198 3.31 -5.63 10.10
CA ALA A 198 3.19 -7.02 10.53
C ALA A 198 3.86 -8.02 9.55
N ALA A 199 3.59 -7.88 8.26
CA ALA A 199 4.21 -8.69 7.22
C ALA A 199 5.73 -8.47 7.13
N SER A 200 6.19 -7.22 7.29
CA SER A 200 7.62 -6.88 7.31
C SER A 200 8.33 -7.58 8.47
N LEU A 201 7.72 -7.57 9.67
CA LEU A 201 8.24 -8.28 10.84
C LEU A 201 8.34 -9.78 10.59
N VAL A 202 7.28 -10.40 10.03
CA VAL A 202 7.31 -11.82 9.67
C VAL A 202 8.46 -12.12 8.72
N LEU A 203 8.68 -11.29 7.70
CA LEU A 203 9.74 -11.52 6.73
C LEU A 203 11.14 -11.43 7.38
N LEU A 204 11.38 -10.46 8.26
CA LEU A 204 12.63 -10.34 9.00
C LEU A 204 12.84 -11.48 10.01
N LEU A 205 11.76 -12.00 10.62
CA LEU A 205 11.82 -13.12 11.58
C LEU A 205 12.04 -14.46 10.88
N LEU A 206 11.48 -14.65 9.69
CA LEU A 206 11.72 -15.82 8.83
C LEU A 206 13.12 -15.81 8.21
N ASP A 207 13.68 -14.64 7.91
CA ASP A 207 15.03 -14.52 7.33
C ASP A 207 16.09 -14.97 8.36
N ALA A 208 16.85 -16.02 8.04
CA ALA A 208 17.94 -16.52 8.88
C ALA A 208 19.21 -15.67 8.78
N ASN A 209 19.18 -14.52 8.12
CA ASN A 209 20.31 -13.61 8.02
C ASN A 209 20.44 -12.69 9.24
N GLU A 210 21.64 -12.56 9.80
CA GLU A 210 21.93 -11.66 10.91
C GLU A 210 21.54 -10.20 10.66
N THR A 211 21.64 -9.73 9.41
CA THR A 211 21.24 -8.35 9.05
C THR A 211 19.77 -8.08 9.32
N SER A 212 18.89 -9.08 9.17
CA SER A 212 17.48 -8.97 9.55
C SER A 212 17.32 -8.80 11.05
N LYS A 213 18.09 -9.55 11.85
CA LYS A 213 18.04 -9.45 13.31
C LYS A 213 18.61 -8.13 13.81
N LYS A 214 19.69 -7.65 13.19
CA LYS A 214 20.25 -6.31 13.44
C LYS A 214 19.23 -5.20 13.15
N ALA A 215 18.45 -5.33 12.07
CA ALA A 215 17.36 -4.39 11.78
C ALA A 215 16.30 -4.36 12.90
N LEU A 216 15.88 -5.53 13.40
CA LEU A 216 14.94 -5.64 14.52
C LEU A 216 15.51 -5.05 15.82
N LEU A 217 16.75 -5.40 16.19
CA LEU A 217 17.44 -4.86 17.37
C LEU A 217 17.63 -3.33 17.31
N ASN A 218 17.82 -2.78 16.11
CA ASN A 218 17.93 -1.33 15.93
C ASN A 218 16.60 -0.60 16.18
N LEU A 219 15.44 -1.26 16.05
CA LEU A 219 14.16 -0.68 16.45
C LEU A 219 14.13 -0.41 17.95
N HIS A 220 14.71 -1.30 18.76
CA HIS A 220 14.67 -1.18 20.22
C HIS A 220 15.53 -0.03 20.74
N LYS A 221 16.39 0.56 19.90
CA LYS A 221 17.18 1.76 20.22
C LYS A 221 16.40 3.06 20.00
N LYS A 222 15.16 2.97 19.52
CA LYS A 222 14.28 4.12 19.28
C LYS A 222 13.31 4.29 20.44
N GLU A 223 12.78 5.50 20.56
CA GLU A 223 11.65 5.76 21.46
C GLU A 223 10.39 5.14 20.83
N LEU A 224 9.97 3.99 21.37
CA LEU A 224 8.82 3.25 20.90
C LEU A 224 7.63 3.46 21.83
N LYS A 225 6.44 3.61 21.25
CA LYS A 225 5.18 3.60 22.00
C LYS A 225 4.90 2.18 22.52
N ASN A 226 4.20 2.08 23.64
CA ASN A 226 3.73 0.79 24.20
C ASN A 226 3.02 -0.09 23.16
N THR A 227 2.18 0.48 22.28
CA THR A 227 1.49 -0.27 21.21
C THR A 227 2.45 -0.87 20.18
N GLN A 228 3.52 -0.16 19.83
CA GLN A 228 4.56 -0.67 18.93
C GLN A 228 5.37 -1.78 19.62
N VAL A 229 5.74 -1.60 20.90
CA VAL A 229 6.45 -2.61 21.69
C VAL A 229 5.60 -3.89 21.82
N TRP A 230 4.31 -3.76 22.10
CA TRP A 230 3.37 -4.87 22.13
C TRP A 230 3.28 -5.62 20.79
N LEU A 231 3.23 -4.88 19.68
CA LEU A 231 3.24 -5.46 18.34
C LEU A 231 4.51 -6.27 18.11
N LEU A 232 5.69 -5.71 18.40
CA LEU A 232 6.97 -6.41 18.28
C LEU A 232 6.98 -7.68 19.13
N GLY A 233 6.64 -7.58 20.42
CA GLY A 233 6.59 -8.70 21.34
C GLY A 233 5.64 -9.81 20.90
N SER A 234 4.46 -9.45 20.39
CA SER A 234 3.47 -10.40 19.88
C SER A 234 4.00 -11.23 18.72
N PHE A 235 4.78 -10.62 17.82
CA PHE A 235 5.39 -11.33 16.70
C PHE A 235 6.63 -12.12 17.13
N TYR A 236 7.52 -11.55 17.95
CA TYR A 236 8.74 -12.22 18.37
C TYR A 236 8.47 -13.50 19.16
N LYS A 237 7.45 -13.49 20.03
CA LYS A 237 7.02 -14.68 20.80
C LYS A 237 6.59 -15.85 19.90
N ASP A 238 6.04 -15.58 18.72
CA ASP A 238 5.65 -16.63 17.76
C ASP A 238 6.85 -17.30 17.06
N PHE A 239 8.05 -16.73 17.24
CA PHE A 239 9.32 -17.20 16.68
C PHE A 239 10.39 -17.44 17.77
N GLN A 240 9.98 -17.63 19.02
CA GLN A 240 10.90 -17.80 20.15
C GLN A 240 11.63 -19.16 20.17
N SER A 241 11.10 -20.14 19.43
CA SER A 241 11.72 -21.48 19.29
C SER A 241 12.98 -21.45 18.42
N GLU A 242 13.10 -20.46 17.55
CA GLU A 242 14.19 -20.31 16.61
C GLU A 242 15.38 -19.60 17.29
N GLU A 243 16.50 -20.30 17.49
CA GLU A 243 17.69 -19.79 18.20
C GLU A 243 18.13 -18.41 17.70
N ILE A 244 18.09 -18.18 16.39
CA ILE A 244 18.51 -16.91 15.78
C ILE A 244 17.61 -15.72 16.17
N ASN A 245 16.38 -15.96 16.61
CA ASN A 245 15.43 -14.93 17.02
C ASN A 245 15.44 -14.67 18.53
N LYS A 246 15.96 -15.60 19.35
CA LYS A 246 16.00 -15.45 20.81
C LYS A 246 16.67 -14.15 21.27
N PRO A 247 17.82 -13.71 20.72
CA PRO A 247 18.45 -12.47 21.15
C PRO A 247 17.56 -11.24 20.95
N VAL A 248 16.72 -11.25 19.92
CA VAL A 248 15.79 -10.14 19.64
C VAL A 248 14.72 -10.04 20.73
N LEU A 249 14.15 -11.17 21.16
CA LEU A 249 13.13 -11.18 22.21
C LEU A 249 13.71 -10.82 23.59
N ILE A 250 14.91 -11.33 23.91
CA ILE A 250 15.62 -11.01 25.16
C ILE A 250 15.88 -9.49 25.23
N ASP A 251 16.48 -8.91 24.18
CA ASP A 251 16.77 -7.46 24.15
C ASP A 251 15.50 -6.60 24.25
N LEU A 252 14.34 -7.10 23.79
CA LEU A 252 13.06 -6.42 23.97
C LEU A 252 12.63 -6.37 25.45
N TYR A 253 12.71 -7.50 26.16
CA TYR A 253 12.39 -7.58 27.61
C TYR A 253 13.38 -6.82 28.48
N ASP A 254 14.65 -6.73 28.07
CA ASP A 254 15.67 -5.97 28.80
C ASP A 254 15.44 -4.45 28.71
N LYS A 255 14.87 -3.96 27.60
CA LYS A 255 14.70 -2.52 27.33
C LYS A 255 13.34 -1.95 27.68
N PHE A 256 12.30 -2.76 27.64
CA PHE A 256 10.93 -2.27 27.81
C PHE A 256 10.19 -2.98 28.96
N PRO A 257 9.25 -2.29 29.63
CA PRO A 257 8.46 -2.89 30.69
C PRO A 257 7.72 -4.15 30.21
N LYS A 258 7.75 -5.22 31.02
CA LYS A 258 7.05 -6.48 30.72
C LYS A 258 5.58 -6.28 30.35
N GLY A 259 4.87 -5.37 31.05
CA GLY A 259 3.47 -5.06 30.76
C GLY A 259 3.25 -4.53 29.34
N TRP A 260 4.20 -3.79 28.76
CA TRP A 260 4.10 -3.32 27.37
C TRP A 260 4.27 -4.45 26.35
N ILE A 261 4.94 -5.54 26.71
CA ILE A 261 5.25 -6.67 25.82
C ILE A 261 4.16 -7.75 25.89
N ASP A 262 3.62 -7.98 27.09
CA ASP A 262 2.71 -9.11 27.36
C ASP A 262 1.23 -8.73 27.33
N GLU A 263 0.89 -7.51 27.73
CA GLU A 263 -0.51 -7.09 27.83
C GLU A 263 -0.98 -6.42 26.54
N TYR A 264 -2.20 -6.75 26.12
CA TYR A 264 -2.81 -6.12 24.95
C TYR A 264 -2.92 -4.60 25.15
N GLN A 265 -2.25 -3.85 24.29
CA GLN A 265 -2.29 -2.39 24.29
C GLN A 265 -3.39 -1.94 23.32
N LYS A 266 -4.52 -1.48 23.85
CA LYS A 266 -5.60 -0.92 23.04
C LYS A 266 -5.08 0.25 22.21
N THR A 267 -5.22 0.15 20.89
CA THR A 267 -5.08 1.29 19.99
C THR A 267 -6.39 2.06 20.00
N ASN A 268 -6.36 3.35 20.36
CA ASN A 268 -7.48 4.24 20.10
C ASN A 268 -7.57 4.41 18.58
N TYR A 269 -8.52 3.72 17.95
CA TYR A 269 -8.90 4.01 16.58
C TYR A 269 -9.66 5.34 16.61
N TYR A 270 -9.05 6.41 16.11
CA TYR A 270 -9.72 7.66 15.79
C TYR A 270 -10.07 7.66 14.30
#